data_AF-A0A0N1CUL0-F1
#
_entry.id   AF-A0A0N1CUL0-F1
#
_cell.length_a   1.000
_cell.length_b   1.000
_cell.length_c   1.000
_cell.angle_alpha   90.00
_cell.angle_beta   90.00
_cell.angle_gamma   90.00
#
_symmetry.space_group_name_H-M   'P 1'
#
loop_
_entity.id
_entity.type
_entity.pdbx_description
1 polymer ?
#
loop_
_entity_poly.entity_id
_entity_poly.type
_entity_poly.pdbx_seq_one_letter_code
_entity_poly.pdbx_strand_id
1 'polypeptide(L)'
;MATPGSFIIVNGDEEVEVAADGSWSYQVSGLKLGSNSVELEQYENGVKTEESTLDVVLDVRPVSAAVSFPVDLGQDAMLSGAAQPGATVIVTDVDGTEIARTDARPGSGIWSTPIPAPNAGGD
;
A
#
# COMPACT_ATOMS: atom_id res chain seq x y z
N MET A 1 -11.78 -15.21 -22.46
CA MET A 1 -12.32 -14.18 -23.36
C MET A 1 -13.81 -14.15 -23.10
N ALA A 2 -14.39 -12.96 -22.95
CA ALA A 2 -15.80 -12.83 -22.66
C ALA A 2 -16.64 -13.02 -23.95
N THR A 3 -17.94 -13.29 -23.80
CA THR A 3 -18.83 -13.47 -24.95
C THR A 3 -19.00 -12.14 -25.71
N PRO A 4 -18.73 -12.05 -27.02
CA PRO A 4 -18.93 -10.81 -27.78
C PRO A 4 -20.36 -10.26 -27.69
N GLY A 5 -20.50 -8.95 -27.43
CA GLY A 5 -21.80 -8.30 -27.27
C GLY A 5 -22.49 -8.56 -25.92
N SER A 6 -21.82 -9.22 -24.97
CA SER A 6 -22.24 -9.30 -23.57
C SER A 6 -21.79 -8.07 -22.78
N PHE A 7 -22.18 -8.00 -21.50
CA PHE A 7 -21.66 -7.01 -20.55
C PHE A 7 -20.88 -7.70 -19.44
N ILE A 8 -19.84 -7.04 -18.95
CA ILE A 8 -19.11 -7.41 -17.73
C ILE A 8 -19.41 -6.35 -16.66
N ILE A 9 -19.86 -6.78 -15.48
CA ILE A 9 -19.92 -5.92 -14.30
C ILE A 9 -18.69 -6.20 -13.45
N VAL A 10 -17.97 -5.15 -13.05
CA VAL A 10 -16.79 -5.23 -12.19
C VAL A 10 -17.15 -4.69 -10.81
N ASN A 11 -17.01 -5.51 -9.76
CA ASN A 11 -17.34 -5.18 -8.36
C ASN A 11 -18.78 -4.66 -8.12
N GLY A 12 -19.72 -4.99 -9.00
CA GLY A 12 -21.09 -4.48 -8.92
C GLY A 12 -21.24 -2.99 -9.27
N ASP A 13 -20.19 -2.34 -9.82
CA ASP A 13 -20.19 -0.90 -10.07
C ASP A 13 -20.75 -0.53 -11.45
N GLU A 14 -20.01 -0.80 -12.53
CA GLU A 14 -20.32 -0.35 -13.89
C GLU A 14 -20.36 -1.52 -14.89
N GLU A 15 -21.31 -1.45 -15.83
CA GLU A 15 -21.43 -2.37 -16.97
C GLU A 15 -20.43 -1.97 -18.08
N VAL A 16 -19.59 -2.93 -18.48
CA VAL A 16 -18.61 -2.78 -19.56
C VAL A 16 -19.03 -3.65 -20.73
N GLU A 17 -19.31 -3.03 -21.88
CA GLU A 17 -19.64 -3.76 -23.10
C GLU A 17 -18.42 -4.54 -23.62
N VAL A 18 -18.63 -5.82 -23.94
CA VAL A 18 -17.62 -6.68 -24.52
C VAL A 18 -17.59 -6.47 -26.03
N ALA A 19 -16.41 -6.10 -26.54
CA ALA A 19 -16.21 -5.86 -27.95
C ALA A 19 -16.46 -7.13 -28.80
N ALA A 20 -16.64 -6.94 -30.11
CA ALA A 20 -16.91 -8.02 -31.06
C ALA A 20 -15.82 -9.11 -31.09
N ASP A 21 -14.61 -8.81 -30.62
CA ASP A 21 -13.49 -9.74 -30.49
C ASP A 21 -13.38 -10.40 -29.10
N GLY A 22 -14.33 -10.15 -28.20
CA GLY A 22 -14.35 -10.70 -26.84
C GLY A 22 -13.44 -9.94 -25.85
N SER A 23 -12.87 -8.80 -26.26
CA SER A 23 -12.06 -7.94 -25.41
C SER A 23 -12.89 -6.91 -24.64
N TRP A 24 -12.41 -6.54 -23.46
CA TRP A 24 -12.98 -5.49 -22.62
C TRP A 24 -11.87 -4.93 -21.72
N SER A 25 -12.06 -3.73 -21.18
CA SER A 25 -11.13 -3.12 -20.24
C SER A 25 -11.86 -2.30 -19.19
N TYR A 26 -11.42 -2.38 -17.94
CA TYR A 26 -11.94 -1.57 -16.85
C TYR A 26 -10.81 -1.13 -15.92
N GLN A 27 -10.83 0.14 -15.49
CA GLN A 27 -9.84 0.67 -14.55
C GLN A 27 -10.36 0.51 -13.12
N VAL A 28 -9.78 -0.43 -12.37
CA VAL A 28 -10.07 -0.57 -10.93
C VAL A 28 -9.23 0.43 -10.14
N SER A 29 -9.86 1.13 -9.19
CA SER A 29 -9.20 2.10 -8.32
C SER A 29 -9.54 1.83 -6.85
N GLY A 30 -8.87 2.52 -5.92
CA GLY A 30 -9.14 2.36 -4.48
C GLY A 30 -8.67 1.04 -3.86
N LEU A 31 -7.79 0.29 -4.54
CA LEU A 31 -7.19 -0.94 -4.01
C LEU A 31 -6.39 -0.65 -2.73
N LYS A 32 -6.54 -1.54 -1.74
CA LYS A 32 -5.84 -1.49 -0.46
C LYS A 32 -4.56 -2.30 -0.52
N LEU A 33 -3.62 -1.99 0.37
CA LEU A 33 -2.48 -2.88 0.59
C LEU A 33 -2.96 -4.24 1.11
N GLY A 34 -2.30 -5.31 0.68
CA GLY A 34 -2.73 -6.68 0.89
C GLY A 34 -3.60 -7.21 -0.24
N SER A 35 -4.41 -8.23 0.07
CA SER A 35 -5.30 -8.87 -0.90
C SER A 35 -6.54 -8.04 -1.16
N ASN A 36 -6.85 -7.83 -2.44
CA ASN A 36 -8.08 -7.25 -2.94
C ASN A 36 -8.76 -8.27 -3.83
N SER A 37 -10.05 -8.51 -3.58
CA SER A 37 -10.89 -9.34 -4.44
C SER A 37 -11.59 -8.44 -5.44
N VAL A 38 -11.45 -8.74 -6.73
CA VAL A 38 -12.19 -8.10 -7.82
C VAL A 38 -13.20 -9.10 -8.37
N GLU A 39 -14.48 -8.82 -8.20
CA GLU A 39 -15.57 -9.65 -8.73
C GLU A 39 -15.89 -9.24 -10.16
N LEU A 40 -16.06 -10.24 -11.02
CA LEU A 40 -16.38 -10.10 -12.44
C LEU A 40 -17.63 -10.92 -12.73
N GLU A 41 -18.67 -10.29 -13.23
CA GLU A 41 -19.91 -10.96 -13.60
C GLU A 41 -20.21 -10.73 -15.08
N GLN A 42 -20.46 -11.80 -15.84
CA GLN A 42 -20.87 -11.69 -17.24
C GLN A 42 -22.38 -11.78 -17.38
N TYR A 43 -22.96 -10.85 -18.13
CA TYR A 43 -24.38 -10.80 -18.44
C TYR A 43 -24.62 -10.87 -19.96
N GLU A 44 -25.45 -11.81 -20.39
CA GLU A 44 -25.92 -11.94 -21.77
C GLU A 44 -27.43 -11.69 -21.80
N ASN A 45 -27.88 -10.70 -22.58
CA ASN A 45 -29.30 -10.31 -22.66
C ASN A 45 -29.95 -10.05 -21.29
N GLY A 46 -29.19 -9.48 -20.35
CA GLY A 46 -29.67 -9.18 -18.99
C GLY A 46 -29.70 -10.36 -18.03
N VAL A 47 -29.18 -11.54 -18.42
CA VAL A 47 -29.07 -12.73 -17.57
C VAL A 47 -27.61 -12.97 -17.21
N LYS A 48 -27.32 -13.16 -15.93
CA LYS A 48 -25.98 -13.55 -15.46
C LYS A 48 -25.66 -14.95 -15.99
N THR A 49 -24.56 -15.06 -16.72
CA THR A 49 -24.09 -16.30 -17.35
C THR A 49 -22.83 -16.85 -16.69
N GLU A 50 -21.98 -15.96 -16.17
CA GLU A 50 -20.71 -16.33 -15.56
C GLU A 50 -20.39 -15.39 -14.38
N GLU A 51 -19.63 -15.92 -13.42
CA GLU A 51 -19.05 -15.17 -12.30
C GLU A 51 -17.61 -15.66 -12.12
N SER A 52 -16.69 -14.73 -11.91
CA SER A 52 -15.30 -15.03 -11.59
C SER A 52 -14.79 -14.02 -10.57
N THR A 53 -13.83 -14.44 -9.78
CA THR A 53 -13.10 -13.57 -8.86
C THR A 53 -11.63 -13.50 -9.28
N LEU A 54 -11.07 -12.30 -9.25
CA LEU A 54 -9.65 -12.04 -9.45
C LEU A 54 -9.04 -11.49 -8.17
N ASP A 55 -8.09 -12.23 -7.60
CA ASP A 55 -7.31 -11.74 -6.46
C ASP A 55 -6.13 -10.87 -6.95
N VAL A 56 -6.13 -9.61 -6.52
CA VAL A 56 -5.04 -8.66 -6.72
C VAL A 56 -4.33 -8.42 -5.41
N VAL A 57 -3.07 -8.83 -5.33
CA VAL A 57 -2.24 -8.63 -4.13
C VAL A 57 -1.34 -7.42 -4.31
N LEU A 58 -1.51 -6.42 -3.45
CA LEU A 58 -0.57 -5.30 -3.30
C LEU A 58 0.35 -5.57 -2.11
N ASP A 59 1.65 -5.73 -2.37
CA ASP A 59 2.60 -6.11 -1.33
C ASP A 59 2.64 -5.11 -0.16
N VAL A 60 2.57 -5.68 1.06
CA VAL A 60 2.77 -4.96 2.30
C VAL A 60 4.23 -5.14 2.73
N ARG A 61 4.96 -4.03 2.89
CA ARG A 61 6.31 -4.08 3.46
C ARG A 61 6.26 -3.96 4.98
N PRO A 62 6.94 -4.85 5.72
CA PRO A 62 7.05 -4.72 7.17
C PRO A 62 7.80 -3.44 7.54
N VAL A 63 7.35 -2.81 8.63
CA VAL A 63 8.09 -1.69 9.24
C VAL A 63 9.26 -2.26 10.02
N SER A 64 10.45 -1.74 9.77
CA SER A 64 11.68 -2.04 10.51
C SER A 64 12.37 -0.75 10.89
N ALA A 65 13.08 -0.78 12.02
CA ALA A 65 13.90 0.33 12.49
C ALA A 65 15.21 -0.22 13.08
N ALA A 66 16.29 0.49 12.82
CA ALA A 66 17.62 0.28 13.36
C ALA A 66 18.18 1.63 13.79
N VAL A 67 18.93 1.62 14.89
CA VAL A 67 19.57 2.81 15.44
C VAL A 67 21.08 2.72 15.29
N SER A 68 21.70 3.84 14.90
CA SER A 68 23.14 4.02 14.87
C SER A 68 23.50 5.23 15.73
N PHE A 69 24.40 5.02 16.69
CA PHE A 69 24.90 6.07 17.57
C PHE A 69 26.31 6.50 17.14
N PRO A 70 26.55 7.80 16.92
CA PRO A 70 27.90 8.33 16.79
C PRO A 70 28.65 8.20 18.13
N VAL A 71 29.98 8.11 18.08
CA VAL A 71 30.84 7.99 19.28
C VAL A 71 30.85 9.27 20.12
N ASP A 72 30.54 10.41 19.47
CA ASP A 72 30.40 11.70 20.10
C ASP A 72 28.97 11.87 20.63
N LEU A 73 28.83 11.93 21.96
CA LEU A 73 27.56 12.08 22.67
C LEU A 73 26.87 13.44 22.39
N GLY A 74 27.55 14.38 21.74
CA GLY A 74 26.98 15.64 21.27
C GLY A 74 26.35 15.57 19.88
N GLN A 75 26.40 14.42 19.20
CA GLN A 75 25.81 14.23 17.86
C GLN A 75 24.50 13.45 17.92
N ASP A 76 23.56 13.81 17.04
CA ASP A 76 22.28 13.14 16.89
C ASP A 76 22.46 11.66 16.53
N ALA A 77 21.65 10.80 17.15
CA ALA A 77 21.58 9.40 16.74
C ALA A 77 20.81 9.30 15.41
N MET A 78 21.21 8.37 14.55
CA MET A 78 20.54 8.16 13.28
C MET A 78 19.64 6.93 13.36
N LEU A 79 18.34 7.13 13.18
CA LEU A 79 17.41 6.04 12.93
C LEU A 79 17.30 5.80 11.43
N SER A 80 17.21 4.53 11.06
CA SER A 80 16.99 4.12 9.68
C SER A 80 16.17 2.84 9.64
N GLY A 81 15.54 2.57 8.51
CA GLY A 81 14.76 1.35 8.37
C GLY A 81 14.04 1.26 7.04
N ALA A 82 13.11 0.32 6.98
CA ALA A 82 12.17 0.17 5.87
C ALA A 82 10.74 0.32 6.38
N ALA A 83 9.86 0.87 5.55
CA ALA A 83 8.42 0.90 5.73
C ALA A 83 7.75 0.79 4.36
N GLN A 84 6.41 0.83 4.33
CA GLN A 84 5.69 0.89 3.07
C GLN A 84 6.13 2.12 2.27
N PRO A 85 6.44 2.00 0.97
CA PRO A 85 6.86 3.15 0.17
C PRO A 85 5.80 4.25 0.19
N GLY A 86 6.22 5.49 0.47
CA GLY A 86 5.34 6.65 0.61
C GLY A 86 4.62 6.74 1.96
N ALA A 87 4.82 5.81 2.89
CA ALA A 87 4.26 5.91 4.23
C ALA A 87 5.04 6.91 5.10
N THR A 88 4.31 7.58 5.99
CA THR A 88 4.90 8.40 7.06
C THR A 88 5.30 7.51 8.22
N VAL A 89 6.57 7.59 8.60
CA VAL A 89 7.16 6.95 9.78
C VAL A 89 7.16 7.97 10.92
N ILE A 90 6.51 7.61 12.02
CA ILE A 90 6.47 8.41 13.25
C ILE A 90 7.29 7.67 14.30
N VAL A 91 8.25 8.36 14.89
CA VAL A 91 9.07 7.85 15.98
C VAL A 91 8.60 8.51 17.27
N THR A 92 8.25 7.69 18.25
CA THR A 92 7.82 8.14 19.58
C THR A 92 8.77 7.64 20.67
N ASP A 93 8.86 8.39 21.75
CA ASP A 93 9.48 7.92 23.00
C ASP A 93 8.55 6.94 23.75
N VAL A 94 9.04 6.35 24.85
CA VAL A 94 8.34 5.42 25.74
C VAL A 94 7.04 6.00 26.30
N ASP A 95 6.97 7.32 26.49
CA ASP A 95 5.78 8.03 26.95
C ASP A 95 4.77 8.31 25.81
N GLY A 96 5.07 7.91 24.58
CA GLY A 96 4.22 8.13 23.40
C GLY A 96 4.38 9.51 22.75
N THR A 97 5.32 10.33 23.21
CA THR A 97 5.62 11.64 22.62
C THR A 97 6.34 11.48 21.29
N GLU A 98 5.86 12.13 20.23
CA GLU A 98 6.53 12.16 18.92
C GLU A 98 7.86 12.93 19.02
N ILE A 99 8.96 12.27 18.64
CA ILE A 99 10.32 12.82 18.67
C ILE A 99 10.92 12.99 17.27
N ALA A 100 10.41 12.27 16.28
CA ALA A 100 10.77 12.46 14.87
C ALA A 100 9.68 11.97 13.92
N ARG A 101 9.68 12.54 12.73
CA ARG A 101 8.79 12.19 11.62
C ARG A 101 9.56 12.22 10.33
N THR A 102 9.41 11.17 9.52
CA THR A 102 10.05 11.09 8.20
C THR A 102 9.20 10.24 7.26
N ASP A 103 9.37 10.44 5.96
CA ASP A 103 8.64 9.67 4.96
C ASP A 103 9.52 8.59 4.33
N ALA A 104 8.95 7.39 4.18
CA ALA A 104 9.58 6.30 3.47
C ALA A 104 9.61 6.58 1.97
N ARG A 105 10.79 6.44 1.36
CA ARG A 105 10.99 6.77 -0.07
C ARG A 105 9.97 6.04 -0.96
N PRO A 106 9.22 6.74 -1.84
CA PRO A 106 8.11 6.16 -2.62
C PRO A 106 8.42 4.93 -3.48
N GLY A 107 9.68 4.69 -3.86
CA GLY A 107 10.06 3.50 -4.62
C GLY A 107 10.69 2.37 -3.78
N SER A 108 11.38 2.71 -2.69
CA SER A 108 12.21 1.73 -1.96
C SER A 108 11.70 1.42 -0.56
N GLY A 109 10.84 2.26 0.01
CA GLY A 109 10.40 2.13 1.40
C GLY A 109 11.50 2.45 2.42
N ILE A 110 12.72 2.80 1.99
CA ILE A 110 13.82 3.13 2.89
C ILE A 110 13.60 4.53 3.47
N TRP A 111 13.82 4.67 4.77
CA TRP A 111 13.76 5.92 5.50
C TRP A 111 14.97 6.07 6.41
N SER A 112 15.29 7.32 6.76
CA SER A 112 16.25 7.65 7.80
C SER A 112 15.95 9.03 8.37
N THR A 113 16.12 9.19 9.67
CA THR A 113 15.91 10.45 10.38
C THR A 113 16.92 10.58 11.52
N PRO A 114 17.52 11.77 11.72
CA PRO A 114 18.20 12.06 12.96
C PRO A 114 17.16 12.10 14.09
N ILE A 115 17.57 11.64 15.26
CA ILE A 115 16.87 11.88 16.52
C ILE A 115 17.87 12.54 17.48
N PRO A 116 17.45 13.56 18.23
CA PRO A 116 18.32 14.15 19.24
C PRO A 116 18.78 13.06 20.21
N ALA A 117 20.06 13.10 20.60
CA ALA A 117 20.59 12.16 21.58
C ALA A 117 19.70 12.17 22.83
N PRO A 118 19.44 11.01 23.47
CA PRO A 118 18.50 10.89 24.59
C PRO A 118 18.95 11.60 25.90
N ASN A 119 19.79 12.63 25.82
CA ASN A 119 20.36 13.36 26.97
C ASN A 119 19.37 14.34 27.62
N ALA A 120 18.13 13.91 27.88
CA ALA A 120 17.39 14.39 29.03
C ALA A 120 17.77 13.52 30.26
N GLY A 121 18.97 13.78 30.80
CA GLY A 121 19.43 13.41 32.15
C GLY A 121 19.14 11.99 32.66
N GLY A 122 20.11 11.09 32.57
CA GLY A 122 20.29 10.05 33.58
C GLY A 122 21.12 10.63 34.73
N ASP A 123 20.62 10.54 35.95
CA ASP A 123 21.31 10.92 37.20
C ASP A 123 22.69 10.25 37.37
#